data_AF-A0A4W2GUT2-F1
#
_entry.id   AF-A0A4W2GUT2-F1
#
_cell.length_a   1.000
_cell.length_b   1.000
_cell.length_c   1.000
_cell.angle_alpha   90.00
_cell.angle_beta   90.00
_cell.angle_gamma   90.00
#
_symmetry.space_group_name_H-M   'P 1'
#
loop_
_entity.id
_entity.type
_entity.pdbx_description
1 polymer ?
#
loop_
_entity_poly.entity_id
_entity_poly.type
_entity_poly.pdbx_seq_one_letter_code
_entity_poly.pdbx_strand_id
1 'polypeptide(L)' 'MKTFLLTLAALLLSSQVIPGSTEKCWNLHGKCRDTCSRNEKIYVFCLSGKLCCVKPKFQPNTSPQLINT' A
#
# COMPACT_ATOMS: atom_id res chain seq x y z
N MET A 1 18.63 25.78 30.17
CA MET A 1 17.78 24.58 30.38
C MET A 1 16.51 24.56 29.51
N LYS A 2 15.92 25.71 29.17
CA LYS A 2 14.65 25.79 28.41
C LYS A 2 14.77 25.44 26.92
N THR A 3 15.95 25.64 26.32
CA THR A 3 16.23 25.34 24.90
C THR A 3 16.31 23.85 24.59
N PHE A 4 16.80 23.03 25.53
CA PHE A 4 16.87 21.57 25.38
C PHE A 4 15.48 20.91 25.32
N LEU A 5 14.50 21.46 26.04
CA LEU A 5 13.13 20.97 26.01
C LEU A 5 12.46 21.28 24.67
N LEU A 6 12.76 22.44 24.10
CA LEU A 6 12.24 22.87 22.79
C LEU A 6 12.82 22.02 21.65
N THR A 7 14.12 21.72 21.68
CA THR A 7 14.74 20.84 20.67
C THR A 7 14.22 19.41 20.77
N LEU A 8 14.01 18.88 21.98
CA LEU A 8 13.45 17.54 22.18
C LEU A 8 12.01 17.43 21.66
N ALA A 9 11.17 18.45 21.89
CA ALA A 9 9.81 18.51 21.36
C ALA A 9 9.80 18.52 19.82
N ALA A 10 10.69 19.30 19.19
CA ALA A 10 10.83 19.34 17.73
C ALA A 10 11.25 17.99 17.13
N LEU A 11 12.18 17.27 17.76
CA LEU A 11 12.58 15.93 17.31
C LEU A 11 11.41 14.92 17.41
N LEU A 12 10.64 14.94 18.51
CA LEU A 12 9.49 14.05 18.70
C LEU A 12 8.36 14.32 17.70
N LEU A 13 8.17 15.58 17.28
CA LEU A 13 7.19 15.93 16.25
C LEU A 13 7.63 15.42 14.86
N SER A 14 8.93 15.42 14.58
CA SER A 14 9.47 14.94 13.30
C SER A 14 9.42 13.42 13.10
N SER A 15 9.40 12.63 14.18
CA SER A 15 9.31 11.17 14.10
C SER A 15 7.90 10.63 13.85
N GLN A 16 6.87 11.48 13.94
CA GLN A 16 5.47 11.08 13.73
C GLN A 16 5.10 10.90 12.25
N VAL A 17 6.02 11.21 11.32
CA VAL A 17 5.89 10.77 9.93
C VAL A 17 6.49 9.36 9.83
N ILE A 18 5.90 8.39 10.53
CA ILE A 18 6.04 7.00 10.13
C ILE A 18 5.35 6.97 8.76
N PRO A 19 6.06 6.76 7.64
CA PRO A 19 5.40 6.59 6.36
C PRO A 19 4.52 5.37 6.55
N GLY A 20 3.20 5.62 6.68
CA GLY A 20 2.26 4.67 7.21
C GLY A 20 2.47 3.33 6.54
N SER A 21 2.71 2.30 7.35
CA SER A 21 2.77 0.91 6.94
C SER A 21 1.73 0.72 5.84
N THR A 22 2.19 0.60 4.59
CA THR A 22 1.27 0.59 3.45
C THR A 22 0.35 -0.61 3.64
N GLU A 23 -0.95 -0.35 3.80
CA GLU A 23 -1.98 -1.39 3.98
C GLU A 23 -1.73 -2.50 2.94
N LYS A 24 -1.56 -3.72 3.44
CA LYS A 24 -1.31 -4.88 2.59
C LYS A 24 -2.65 -5.50 2.21
N CYS A 25 -2.74 -5.98 0.98
CA CYS A 25 -3.94 -6.60 0.43
C CYS A 25 -3.57 -7.88 -0.33
N TRP A 26 -4.58 -8.62 -0.79
CA TRP A 26 -4.40 -9.82 -1.61
C TRP A 26 -3.43 -10.85 -0.97
N ASN A 27 -3.76 -11.33 0.23
CA ASN A 27 -2.90 -12.25 1.00
C ASN A 27 -1.45 -11.77 1.14
N LEU A 28 -1.28 -10.46 1.41
CA LEU A 28 0.03 -9.80 1.57
C LEU A 28 0.87 -9.69 0.28
N HIS A 29 0.35 -10.12 -0.87
CA HIS A 29 1.02 -10.01 -2.17
C HIS A 29 0.77 -8.66 -2.87
N GLY A 30 -0.16 -7.86 -2.35
CA GLY A 30 -0.48 -6.52 -2.84
C GLY A 30 -0.24 -5.42 -1.81
N LYS A 31 -0.26 -4.18 -2.29
CA LYS A 31 -0.20 -2.96 -1.49
C LYS A 31 -1.30 -2.00 -1.91
N CYS A 32 -1.96 -1.38 -0.93
CA CYS A 32 -2.98 -0.37 -1.15
C CYS A 32 -2.33 0.98 -1.49
N ARG A 33 -2.68 1.55 -2.65
CA ARG A 33 -2.13 2.81 -3.16
C ARG A 33 -3.21 3.61 -3.87
N ASP A 34 -3.03 4.92 -3.96
CA ASP A 34 -3.91 5.78 -4.76
C ASP A 34 -3.76 5.51 -6.26
N THR A 35 -2.57 5.12 -6.71
CA THR A 35 -2.27 4.66 -8.07
C THR A 35 -1.32 3.47 -8.07
N CYS A 36 -1.48 2.56 -9.03
CA CYS A 36 -0.61 1.39 -9.18
C CYS A 36 0.63 1.69 -10.03
N SER A 37 1.71 0.98 -9.75
CA SER A 37 2.93 1.04 -10.56
C SER A 37 2.70 0.38 -11.92
N ARG A 38 3.48 0.73 -12.95
CA ARG A 38 3.35 0.15 -14.32
C ARG A 38 3.41 -1.39 -14.36
N ASN A 39 4.09 -2.01 -13.39
CA ASN A 39 4.28 -3.47 -13.31
C ASN A 39 3.32 -4.15 -12.31
N GLU A 40 2.28 -3.45 -11.89
CA GLU A 40 1.21 -3.94 -11.03
C GLU A 40 -0.12 -3.81 -11.78
N LYS A 41 -1.10 -4.64 -11.43
CA LYS A 41 -2.48 -4.40 -11.85
C LYS A 41 -3.36 -4.17 -10.63
N ILE A 42 -4.46 -3.47 -10.88
CA ILE A 42 -5.55 -3.28 -9.93
C ILE A 42 -6.29 -4.60 -9.82
N TYR A 43 -6.51 -5.08 -8.60
CA TYR A 43 -7.25 -6.31 -8.37
C TYR A 43 -8.60 -6.06 -7.67
N VAL A 44 -8.58 -5.34 -6.54
CA VAL A 44 -9.77 -4.94 -5.74
C VAL A 44 -9.52 -3.58 -5.09
N PHE A 45 -10.54 -3.01 -4.46
CA PHE A 45 -10.38 -1.88 -3.55
C PHE A 45 -10.01 -2.37 -2.14
N CYS A 46 -9.16 -1.60 -1.46
CA CYS A 46 -8.87 -1.77 -0.05
C CYS A 46 -9.98 -1.15 0.81
N LEU A 47 -10.00 -1.46 2.11
CA LEU A 47 -10.99 -0.88 3.03
C LEU A 47 -10.83 0.65 3.14
N SER A 48 -9.61 1.14 2.92
CA SER A 48 -9.31 2.56 2.80
C SER A 48 -9.87 3.24 1.53
N GLY A 49 -10.49 2.50 0.61
CA GLY A 49 -10.94 2.98 -0.69
C GLY A 49 -9.81 3.10 -1.74
N LYS A 50 -8.56 2.82 -1.35
CA LYS A 50 -7.40 2.80 -2.26
C LYS A 50 -7.41 1.58 -3.17
N LEU A 51 -6.63 1.61 -4.24
CA LEU A 51 -6.45 0.50 -5.16
C LEU A 51 -5.52 -0.56 -4.55
N CYS A 52 -5.93 -1.83 -4.52
CA CYS A 52 -5.04 -2.95 -4.24
C CYS A 52 -4.20 -3.26 -5.48
N CYS A 53 -2.93 -2.87 -5.44
CA CYS A 53 -1.97 -3.08 -6.53
C CYS A 53 -1.19 -4.38 -6.31
N VAL A 54 -1.29 -5.30 -7.27
CA VAL A 54 -0.73 -6.66 -7.18
C VAL A 54 0.18 -6.93 -8.37
N LYS A 55 1.36 -7.51 -8.13
CA LYS A 55 2.24 -7.96 -9.22
C LYS A 55 1.60 -9.12 -10.02
N PRO A 56 1.72 -9.14 -11.36
CA PRO A 56 1.08 -10.15 -12.22
C PRO A 56 1.32 -11.60 -11.79
N LYS A 57 2.51 -11.94 -11.28
CA LYS A 57 2.86 -13.31 -10.84
C LYS A 57 2.03 -13.86 -9.67
N PHE A 58 1.33 -13.00 -8.94
CA PHE A 58 0.46 -13.37 -7.82
C PHE A 58 -1.02 -13.26 -8.18
N GLN A 59 -1.33 -12.90 -9.41
CA GLN A 59 -2.70 -12.93 -9.92
C GLN A 59 -3.00 -14.35 -10.38
N PRO A 60 -4.27 -14.81 -10.24
CA PRO A 60 -4.68 -16.03 -10.90
C PRO A 60 -4.41 -15.88 -12.39
N ASN A 61 -3.98 -16.96 -13.04
CA ASN A 61 -3.90 -17.01 -14.49
C ASN A 61 -5.33 -16.98 -15.04
N THR A 62 -5.93 -15.80 -15.13
CA THR A 62 -7.11 -15.57 -15.97
C THR A 62 -6.61 -15.53 -17.41
N SER A 63 -6.10 -16.66 -17.89
CA SER A 63 -6.33 -16.97 -19.30
C SER A 63 -7.85 -17.04 -19.42
N PRO A 64 -8.49 -16.25 -20.31
CA PRO A 64 -9.85 -16.54 -20.72
C PRO A 64 -9.80 -17.85 -21.51
N GLN A 65 -9.61 -18.98 -20.82
CA GLN A 65 -10.02 -20.27 -21.33
C GLN A 65 -11.54 -20.21 -21.34
N LEU A 66 -12.08 -19.78 -22.49
CA LEU A 66 -13.36 -20.18 -23.04
C LEU A 66 -14.43 -20.49 -21.97
N ILE A 67 -15.28 -19.51 -21.67
CA ILE A 67 -16.66 -19.84 -21.32
C ILE A 67 -17.31 -20.32 -22.62
N ASN A 68 -17.00 -21.56 -23.01
CA ASN A 68 -17.74 -22.33 -24.00
C ASN A 68 -17.97 -23.70 -23.37
N THR A 69 -18.99 -23.82 -22.54
CA THR A 69 -19.73 -25.07 -22.30
C THR A 69 -21.16 -24.69 -21.97
#